data_AF-A0A8J4VH47-F1
#
_entry.id   AF-A0A8J4VH47-F1
#
_cell.length_a   1.000
_cell.length_b   1.000
_cell.length_c   1.000
_cell.angle_alpha   90.00
_cell.angle_beta   90.00
_cell.angle_gamma   90.00
#
_symmetry.space_group_name_H-M   'P 1'
#
loop_
_entity.id
_entity.type
_entity.pdbx_description
1 polymer ?
#
loop_
_entity_poly.entity_id
_entity_poly.type
_entity_poly.pdbx_seq_one_letter_code
_entity_poly.pdbx_strand_id
1 'polypeptide(L)'
;MVKPCWKPSVEGDGLLWYKDLGHHVHGEFSMATIQANSLMEDQSQLESGPLSWTDSGPQGTFVGVYDGHGGTEASRFVNDKLFCNLKRYASEHQGISENVIEKAFLPTEECFPSLVNKQWLKRGTREVTAIQLSTEHNANMESVRAELQSLHHHDSQIVVLKHKIWRVKGLIQVSRSIGDAYLKKAEFNREPLLPRFRLPKPFLKLVLSSEPLISVHKLHPEDQFLIFASDGLWEHLSNQEAVNIVVNYPRYEIARRLVKAVHFKKQLRKEK
;
A
#
# COMPACT_ATOMS: atom_id res chain seq x y z
N MET A 1 9.08 23.95 0.13
CA MET A 1 8.02 23.03 0.59
C MET A 1 7.04 22.87 -0.56
N VAL A 2 6.91 21.69 -1.16
CA VAL A 2 5.84 21.43 -2.14
C VAL A 2 4.53 21.47 -1.36
N LYS A 3 3.54 22.25 -1.81
CA LYS A 3 2.23 22.27 -1.16
C LYS A 3 1.47 21.00 -1.58
N PRO A 4 0.93 20.22 -0.63
CA PRO A 4 0.16 19.02 -0.96
C PRO A 4 -0.98 19.37 -1.91
N CYS A 5 -1.12 18.63 -3.00
CA CYS A 5 -2.25 18.81 -3.91
C CYS A 5 -3.52 18.09 -3.41
N TRP A 6 -3.38 17.30 -2.35
CA TRP A 6 -4.45 16.74 -1.54
C TRP A 6 -4.87 17.72 -0.43
N LYS A 7 -6.07 18.28 -0.58
CA LYS A 7 -6.83 19.00 0.45
C LYS A 7 -8.25 18.45 0.41
N PRO A 8 -8.64 17.58 1.35
CA PRO A 8 -9.92 16.88 1.27
C PRO A 8 -11.10 17.80 1.61
N SER A 9 -12.21 17.59 0.92
CA SER A 9 -13.55 17.94 1.39
C SER A 9 -14.04 16.88 2.38
N VAL A 10 -14.95 17.26 3.27
CA VAL A 10 -15.55 16.37 4.29
C VAL A 10 -17.05 16.26 4.03
N GLU A 11 -17.59 15.04 4.03
CA GLU A 11 -19.04 14.79 3.93
C GLU A 11 -19.65 14.46 5.30
N GLY A 12 -20.85 14.99 5.57
CA GLY A 12 -21.74 14.47 6.63
C GLY A 12 -21.14 14.44 8.04
N ASP A 13 -21.11 13.24 8.64
CA ASP A 13 -20.68 12.94 10.01
C ASP A 13 -19.17 13.14 10.25
N GLY A 14 -18.43 13.56 9.24
CA GLY A 14 -17.00 13.82 9.35
C GLY A 14 -16.13 12.59 9.13
N LEU A 15 -16.69 11.44 8.73
CA LEU A 15 -15.94 10.19 8.56
C LEU A 15 -15.47 9.94 7.12
N LEU A 16 -15.93 10.74 6.15
CA LEU A 16 -15.58 10.60 4.74
C LEU A 16 -14.84 11.84 4.22
N TRP A 17 -13.57 11.64 3.86
CA TRP A 17 -12.71 12.64 3.23
C TRP A 17 -12.52 12.32 1.75
N TYR A 18 -12.63 13.31 0.88
CA TYR A 18 -12.52 13.06 -0.56
C TYR A 18 -12.04 14.28 -1.35
N LYS A 19 -11.57 14.02 -2.57
CA LYS A 19 -11.38 14.98 -3.65
C LYS A 19 -11.93 14.36 -4.92
N ASP A 20 -13.06 14.88 -5.38
CA ASP A 20 -13.80 14.30 -6.49
C ASP A 20 -13.02 14.35 -7.79
N LEU A 21 -12.35 15.49 -8.02
CA LEU A 21 -11.45 15.68 -9.13
C LEU A 21 -10.30 16.61 -8.73
N GLY A 22 -9.08 16.15 -8.97
CA GLY A 22 -7.84 16.90 -8.82
C GLY A 22 -6.97 16.77 -10.06
N HIS A 23 -5.94 17.61 -10.17
CA HIS A 23 -5.00 17.58 -11.28
C HIS A 23 -3.59 17.24 -10.77
N HIS A 24 -2.87 16.47 -11.55
CA HIS A 24 -1.47 16.14 -11.37
C HIS A 24 -0.74 16.31 -12.71
N VAL A 25 0.59 16.25 -12.74
CA VAL A 25 1.41 16.59 -13.93
C VAL A 25 1.10 15.78 -15.20
N HIS A 26 0.38 14.65 -15.09
CA HIS A 26 0.05 13.79 -16.22
C HIS A 26 -1.46 13.53 -16.39
N GLY A 27 -2.32 14.25 -15.66
CA GLY A 27 -3.77 14.06 -15.81
C GLY A 27 -4.59 14.44 -14.58
N GLU A 28 -5.65 13.68 -14.38
CA GLU A 28 -6.65 13.90 -13.33
C GLU A 28 -6.60 12.76 -12.31
N PHE A 29 -6.96 13.06 -11.07
CA PHE A 29 -7.12 12.05 -10.03
C PHE A 29 -8.43 12.26 -9.27
N SER A 30 -8.94 11.17 -8.70
CA SER A 30 -10.01 11.18 -7.71
C SER A 30 -9.53 10.36 -6.51
N MET A 31 -9.84 10.80 -5.30
CA MET A 31 -9.32 10.17 -4.09
C MET A 31 -10.32 10.28 -2.95
N ALA A 32 -10.47 9.22 -2.16
CA ALA A 32 -11.40 9.18 -1.03
C ALA A 32 -10.87 8.26 0.08
N THR A 33 -11.23 8.57 1.32
CA THR A 33 -10.87 7.83 2.52
C THR A 33 -12.07 7.86 3.46
N ILE A 34 -12.46 6.70 3.98
CA ILE A 34 -13.55 6.57 4.96
C ILE A 34 -13.03 5.97 6.26
N GLN A 35 -13.37 6.58 7.39
CA GLN A 35 -13.12 6.01 8.69
C GLN A 35 -14.18 4.95 8.99
N ALA A 36 -13.74 3.68 9.06
CA ALA A 36 -14.61 2.55 9.38
C ALA A 36 -14.43 2.03 10.82
N ASN A 37 -13.42 2.52 11.54
CA ASN A 37 -13.06 2.13 12.91
C ASN A 37 -13.09 3.33 13.87
N SER A 38 -12.90 3.10 15.16
CA SER A 38 -12.84 4.17 16.17
C SER A 38 -11.69 5.16 15.94
N LEU A 39 -10.64 4.74 15.25
CA LEU A 39 -9.49 5.56 14.88
C LEU A 39 -9.25 5.44 13.36
N MET A 40 -8.92 6.55 12.71
CA MET A 40 -8.48 6.56 11.31
C MET A 40 -6.98 6.24 11.25
N GLU A 41 -6.65 4.95 11.17
CA GLU A 41 -5.27 4.47 11.10
C GLU A 41 -4.66 4.66 9.70
N ASP A 42 -5.45 4.49 8.63
CA ASP A 42 -4.95 4.70 7.27
C ASP A 42 -4.56 6.17 7.05
N GLN A 43 -3.45 6.36 6.35
CA GLN A 43 -2.99 7.64 5.85
C GLN A 43 -2.85 7.58 4.34
N SER A 44 -2.91 8.74 3.69
CA SER A 44 -2.77 8.80 2.24
C SER A 44 -2.17 10.13 1.80
N GLN A 45 -1.48 10.12 0.67
CA GLN A 45 -0.84 11.31 0.12
C GLN A 45 -0.80 11.29 -1.39
N LEU A 46 -0.88 12.48 -1.98
CA LEU A 46 -0.66 12.68 -3.41
C LEU A 46 0.15 13.96 -3.60
N GLU A 47 1.35 13.80 -4.14
CA GLU A 47 2.30 14.87 -4.40
C GLU A 47 2.63 14.87 -5.89
N SER A 48 2.52 16.03 -6.54
CA SER A 48 2.72 16.13 -7.98
C SER A 48 3.57 17.35 -8.32
N GLY A 49 4.46 17.20 -9.29
CA GLY A 49 5.42 18.23 -9.69
C GLY A 49 6.86 17.69 -9.69
N PRO A 50 7.86 18.53 -9.37
CA PRO A 50 9.25 18.10 -9.29
C PRO A 50 9.42 17.00 -8.23
N LEU A 51 10.03 15.88 -8.61
CA LEU A 51 10.36 14.76 -7.73
C LEU A 51 11.74 14.90 -7.08
N SER A 52 12.52 15.93 -7.43
CA SER A 52 13.76 16.30 -6.73
C SER A 52 13.66 17.72 -6.15
N TRP A 53 14.73 18.18 -5.49
CA TRP A 53 14.89 19.54 -5.00
C TRP A 53 15.41 20.51 -6.06
N THR A 54 15.83 19.99 -7.21
CA THR A 54 16.34 20.80 -8.33
C THR A 54 15.21 21.10 -9.31
N ASP A 55 15.08 22.36 -9.73
CA ASP A 55 14.02 22.78 -10.66
C ASP A 55 14.14 22.13 -12.05
N SER A 56 15.33 21.64 -12.41
CA SER A 56 15.59 20.85 -13.62
C SER A 56 15.37 19.34 -13.46
N GLY A 57 14.88 18.90 -12.30
CA GLY A 57 14.71 17.48 -11.98
C GLY A 57 13.51 16.82 -12.65
N PRO A 58 13.39 15.49 -12.51
CA PRO A 58 12.25 14.75 -13.06
C PRO A 58 10.94 15.26 -12.45
N GLN A 59 9.93 15.48 -13.30
CA GLN A 59 8.56 15.70 -12.85
C GLN A 59 7.82 14.37 -12.76
N GLY A 60 6.89 14.28 -11.82
CA GLY A 60 6.05 13.10 -11.71
C GLY A 60 5.00 13.25 -10.62
N THR A 61 4.35 12.13 -10.33
CA THR A 61 3.30 12.05 -9.32
C THR A 61 3.63 10.92 -8.36
N PHE A 62 3.75 11.24 -7.08
CA PHE A 62 3.87 10.31 -5.99
C PHE A 62 2.49 10.08 -5.37
N VAL A 63 2.09 8.82 -5.25
CA VAL A 63 0.86 8.39 -4.58
C VAL A 63 1.24 7.45 -3.45
N GLY A 64 0.72 7.71 -2.24
CA GLY A 64 0.89 6.83 -1.08
C GLY A 64 -0.45 6.48 -0.46
N VAL A 65 -0.67 5.20 -0.22
CA VAL A 65 -1.78 4.67 0.58
C VAL A 65 -1.14 3.81 1.66
N TYR A 66 -1.34 4.17 2.92
CA TYR A 66 -0.68 3.57 4.07
C TYR A 66 -1.74 3.02 5.00
N ASP A 67 -1.96 1.72 4.97
CA ASP A 67 -2.81 1.02 5.91
C ASP A 67 -2.09 0.90 7.27
N GLY A 68 -2.70 1.49 8.30
CA GLY A 68 -2.13 1.54 9.65
C GLY A 68 -2.76 0.47 10.54
N HIS A 69 -1.97 -0.11 11.44
CA HIS A 69 -2.48 -1.09 12.40
C HIS A 69 -1.85 -0.92 13.78
N GLY A 70 -2.68 -0.99 14.82
CA GLY A 70 -2.22 -0.95 16.21
C GLY A 70 -1.82 0.46 16.66
N GLY A 71 -2.33 1.49 15.98
CA GLY A 71 -1.96 2.89 16.15
C GLY A 71 -1.88 3.65 14.83
N THR A 72 -1.72 4.97 14.92
CA THR A 72 -1.59 5.88 13.76
C THR A 72 -0.13 6.30 13.50
N GLU A 73 0.76 5.97 14.41
CA GLU A 73 2.10 6.52 14.49
C GLU A 73 2.95 6.08 13.31
N ALA A 74 2.89 4.80 12.94
CA ALA A 74 3.65 4.27 11.81
C ALA A 74 3.17 4.84 10.47
N SER A 75 1.86 4.83 10.21
CA SER A 75 1.29 5.35 8.97
C SER A 75 1.50 6.86 8.82
N ARG A 76 1.38 7.64 9.90
CA ARG A 76 1.72 9.08 9.92
C ARG A 76 3.21 9.32 9.68
N PHE A 77 4.08 8.57 10.34
CA PHE A 77 5.52 8.72 10.13
C PHE A 77 5.91 8.45 8.68
N VAL A 78 5.35 7.40 8.06
CA VAL A 78 5.58 7.10 6.64
C VAL A 78 5.04 8.24 5.76
N ASN A 79 3.84 8.75 6.04
CA ASN A 79 3.24 9.87 5.31
C ASN A 79 4.16 11.11 5.34
N ASP A 80 4.68 11.45 6.52
CA ASP A 80 5.54 12.64 6.71
C ASP A 80 6.93 12.51 6.06
N LYS A 81 7.49 11.29 6.06
CA LYS A 81 8.92 11.09 5.74
C LYS A 81 9.18 10.50 4.38
N LEU A 82 8.32 9.63 3.86
CA LEU A 82 8.65 8.82 2.70
C LEU A 82 8.89 9.65 1.44
N PHE A 83 7.98 10.58 1.14
CA PHE A 83 8.15 11.45 -0.04
C PHE A 83 9.36 12.38 0.12
N CYS A 84 9.58 12.95 1.30
CA CYS A 84 10.75 13.80 1.55
C CYS A 84 12.07 13.04 1.34
N ASN A 85 12.14 11.78 1.80
CA ASN A 85 13.29 10.92 1.57
C ASN A 85 13.46 10.60 0.09
N LEU A 86 12.38 10.26 -0.62
CA LEU A 86 12.40 10.04 -2.06
C LEU A 86 12.95 11.27 -2.80
N LYS A 87 12.46 12.48 -2.47
CA LYS A 87 12.96 13.72 -3.10
C LYS A 87 14.44 13.94 -2.87
N ARG A 88 14.91 13.67 -1.64
CA ARG A 88 16.32 13.79 -1.28
C ARG A 88 17.18 12.86 -2.16
N TYR A 89 16.87 11.57 -2.18
CA TYR A 89 17.66 10.61 -2.94
C TYR A 89 17.56 10.80 -4.45
N ALA A 90 16.40 11.21 -4.97
CA ALA A 90 16.24 11.58 -6.38
C ALA A 90 17.12 12.77 -6.78
N SER A 91 17.35 13.71 -5.85
CA SER A 91 18.25 14.83 -6.07
C SER A 91 19.71 14.39 -6.09
N GLU A 92 20.10 13.54 -5.14
CA GLU A 92 21.46 12.99 -5.04
C GLU A 92 21.85 12.16 -6.27
N HIS A 93 20.88 11.49 -6.90
CA HIS A 93 21.11 10.58 -8.03
C HIS A 93 20.63 11.16 -9.39
N GLN A 94 20.20 12.42 -9.42
CA GLN A 94 19.77 13.13 -10.64
C GLN A 94 18.66 12.43 -11.45
N GLY A 95 17.76 11.70 -10.80
CA GLY A 95 16.70 10.96 -11.48
C GLY A 95 15.87 10.07 -10.57
N ILE A 96 14.83 9.45 -11.13
CA ILE A 96 14.11 8.34 -10.51
C ILE A 96 14.53 7.07 -11.23
N SER A 97 15.18 6.17 -10.51
CA SER A 97 15.54 4.82 -10.95
C SER A 97 15.05 3.81 -9.93
N GLU A 98 15.02 2.52 -10.29
CA GLU A 98 14.74 1.41 -9.34
C GLU A 98 15.65 1.54 -8.10
N ASN A 99 16.93 1.81 -8.33
CA ASN A 99 17.94 2.08 -7.30
C ASN A 99 17.58 3.31 -6.42
N VAL A 100 16.96 4.37 -6.95
CA VAL A 100 16.51 5.53 -6.14
C VAL A 100 15.28 5.20 -5.29
N ILE A 101 14.36 4.37 -5.81
CA ILE A 101 13.19 3.88 -5.05
C ILE A 101 13.66 2.94 -3.94
N GLU A 102 14.61 2.05 -4.23
CA GLU A 102 15.27 1.17 -3.27
C GLU A 102 16.06 1.96 -2.21
N LYS A 103 16.86 2.96 -2.60
CA LYS A 103 17.64 3.82 -1.69
C LYS A 103 16.79 4.72 -0.81
N ALA A 104 15.58 5.08 -1.25
CA ALA A 104 14.60 5.73 -0.39
C ALA A 104 14.10 4.83 0.75
N PHE A 105 14.28 3.51 0.63
CA PHE A 105 13.82 2.50 1.58
C PHE A 105 14.93 1.80 2.38
N LEU A 106 16.15 1.68 1.86
CA LEU A 106 17.18 0.80 2.42
C LEU A 106 18.55 1.48 2.54
N PRO A 107 19.24 1.38 3.68
CA PRO A 107 20.69 1.29 3.68
C PRO A 107 21.12 -0.14 3.32
N THR A 108 21.91 -0.27 2.23
CA THR A 108 22.87 -1.36 1.86
C THR A 108 22.49 -2.36 0.74
N GLU A 109 23.17 -2.13 -0.40
CA GLU A 109 23.55 -2.91 -1.62
C GLU A 109 23.64 -4.46 -1.58
N GLU A 110 23.69 -5.22 -2.70
CA GLU A 110 23.88 -4.95 -4.15
C GLU A 110 23.34 -6.08 -5.08
N CYS A 111 23.06 -5.68 -6.34
CA CYS A 111 22.71 -6.29 -7.67
C CYS A 111 22.89 -7.81 -7.97
N PHE A 112 22.30 -8.47 -8.99
CA PHE A 112 22.04 -8.20 -10.45
C PHE A 112 21.20 -9.42 -11.05
N PRO A 113 20.81 -9.56 -12.35
CA PRO A 113 19.61 -9.03 -13.06
C PRO A 113 18.89 -10.01 -14.07
N SER A 114 17.79 -9.51 -14.67
CA SER A 114 17.25 -9.72 -16.06
C SER A 114 16.81 -11.10 -16.59
N LEU A 115 15.58 -11.15 -17.16
CA LEU A 115 15.08 -11.82 -18.40
C LEU A 115 13.54 -12.00 -18.24
N VAL A 116 12.58 -11.81 -19.16
CA VAL A 116 12.52 -11.42 -20.57
C VAL A 116 11.07 -10.99 -20.91
N ASN A 117 11.00 -10.26 -22.03
CA ASN A 117 9.91 -9.57 -22.73
C ASN A 117 8.85 -10.46 -23.45
N LYS A 118 7.65 -9.89 -23.68
CA LYS A 118 6.88 -9.72 -24.96
C LYS A 118 5.42 -10.27 -25.12
N GLN A 119 4.54 -9.30 -25.47
CA GLN A 119 3.26 -9.31 -26.25
C GLN A 119 2.04 -10.02 -25.64
N TRP A 120 0.78 -9.53 -25.78
CA TRP A 120 -0.06 -9.49 -27.00
C TRP A 120 -1.14 -8.37 -27.02
N LEU A 121 -1.42 -7.83 -28.22
CA LEU A 121 -2.56 -6.94 -28.56
C LEU A 121 -3.78 -7.76 -29.02
N LYS A 122 -5.00 -7.38 -28.60
CA LYS A 122 -6.25 -7.50 -29.37
C LYS A 122 -7.19 -6.33 -29.07
N ARG A 123 -7.76 -5.71 -30.12
CA ARG A 123 -8.87 -4.76 -30.04
C ARG A 123 -10.20 -5.50 -30.25
N GLY A 124 -11.18 -5.22 -29.41
CA GLY A 124 -12.57 -5.61 -29.58
C GLY A 124 -13.38 -5.17 -28.38
N THR A 125 -14.30 -4.20 -28.57
CA THR A 125 -15.08 -3.49 -27.53
C THR A 125 -14.20 -2.83 -26.44
N ARG A 126 -14.58 -1.69 -25.84
CA ARG A 126 -13.81 -1.13 -24.71
C ARG A 126 -14.09 -1.96 -23.44
N GLU A 127 -13.77 -3.24 -23.49
CA GLU A 127 -13.65 -4.06 -22.29
C GLU A 127 -12.32 -3.70 -21.65
N VAL A 128 -12.37 -2.92 -20.58
CA VAL A 128 -11.18 -2.59 -19.80
C VAL A 128 -10.96 -3.74 -18.83
N THR A 129 -9.83 -4.42 -18.98
CA THR A 129 -9.45 -5.54 -18.12
C THR A 129 -8.61 -5.05 -16.96
N ALA A 130 -8.92 -5.51 -15.76
CA ALA A 130 -8.11 -5.23 -14.58
C ALA A 130 -6.80 -6.02 -14.62
N ILE A 131 -5.67 -5.32 -14.47
CA ILE A 131 -4.34 -5.91 -14.32
C ILE A 131 -3.83 -5.59 -12.91
N GLN A 132 -3.52 -6.62 -12.14
CA GLN A 132 -2.96 -6.46 -10.81
C GLN A 132 -1.47 -6.16 -10.90
N LEU A 133 -1.04 -5.04 -10.32
CA LEU A 133 0.36 -4.57 -10.36
C LEU A 133 1.15 -4.89 -9.10
N SER A 134 0.48 -5.19 -7.98
CA SER A 134 1.14 -5.58 -6.73
C SER A 134 0.37 -6.69 -6.03
N THR A 135 1.07 -7.47 -5.20
CA THR A 135 0.50 -8.51 -4.35
C THR A 135 0.80 -8.18 -2.90
N GLU A 136 -0.18 -8.33 -2.04
CA GLU A 136 0.03 -8.21 -0.61
C GLU A 136 0.94 -9.33 -0.10
N HIS A 137 1.73 -9.04 0.93
CA HIS A 137 2.53 -10.04 1.62
C HIS A 137 1.75 -10.59 2.81
N ASN A 138 0.60 -11.20 2.51
CA ASN A 138 -0.37 -11.67 3.51
C ASN A 138 -0.24 -13.19 3.73
N ALA A 139 -0.22 -13.63 4.99
CA ALA A 139 -0.11 -15.04 5.39
C ALA A 139 -1.27 -15.92 4.92
N ASN A 140 -2.38 -15.33 4.47
CA ASN A 140 -3.44 -16.08 3.80
C ASN A 140 -2.99 -16.61 2.43
N MET A 141 -1.97 -16.02 1.80
CA MET A 141 -1.35 -16.54 0.58
C MET A 141 -0.38 -17.69 0.89
N GLU A 142 -0.50 -18.78 0.14
CA GLU A 142 0.35 -19.96 0.33
C GLU A 142 1.83 -19.68 0.05
N SER A 143 2.13 -18.89 -0.98
CA SER A 143 3.51 -18.49 -1.30
C SER A 143 4.19 -17.77 -0.14
N VAL A 144 3.47 -16.85 0.54
CA VAL A 144 3.98 -16.12 1.71
C VAL A 144 4.17 -17.07 2.90
N ARG A 145 3.29 -18.05 3.09
CA ARG A 145 3.48 -19.07 4.13
C ARG A 145 4.72 -19.91 3.87
N ALA A 146 4.92 -20.35 2.63
CA ALA A 146 6.08 -21.14 2.23
C ALA A 146 7.39 -20.35 2.41
N GLU A 147 7.41 -19.07 2.04
CA GLU A 147 8.54 -18.15 2.27
C GLU A 147 8.87 -18.04 3.77
N LEU A 148 7.87 -17.76 4.61
CA LEU A 148 8.04 -17.66 6.06
C LEU A 148 8.56 -18.97 6.68
N GLN A 149 8.01 -20.12 6.26
CA GLN A 149 8.44 -21.43 6.76
C GLN A 149 9.88 -21.75 6.33
N SER A 150 10.27 -21.37 5.11
CA SER A 150 11.63 -21.54 4.60
C SER A 150 12.64 -20.71 5.40
N LEU A 151 12.36 -19.42 5.63
CA LEU A 151 13.21 -18.52 6.40
C LEU A 151 13.31 -18.92 7.88
N HIS A 152 12.26 -19.54 8.43
CA HIS A 152 12.12 -19.92 9.83
C HIS A 152 11.95 -21.43 10.04
N HIS A 153 12.76 -22.26 9.36
CA HIS A 153 12.74 -23.73 9.46
C HIS A 153 12.71 -24.35 10.87
N HIS A 154 13.15 -23.64 11.91
CA HIS A 154 13.17 -24.11 13.31
C HIS A 154 12.00 -23.57 14.15
N ASP A 155 11.16 -22.70 13.61
CA ASP A 155 10.03 -22.09 14.30
C ASP A 155 8.72 -22.64 13.71
N SER A 156 8.25 -23.77 14.24
CA SER A 156 6.98 -24.39 13.83
C SER A 156 5.74 -23.53 14.13
N GLN A 157 5.92 -22.39 14.82
CA GLN A 157 4.87 -21.44 15.16
C GLN A 157 4.99 -20.14 14.34
N ILE A 158 5.84 -20.09 13.31
CA ILE A 158 6.01 -18.89 12.47
C ILE A 158 4.71 -18.47 11.79
N VAL A 159 3.92 -19.43 11.30
CA VAL A 159 2.59 -19.20 10.72
C VAL A 159 1.60 -20.13 11.42
N VAL A 160 0.52 -19.56 11.95
CA VAL A 160 -0.51 -20.29 12.70
C VAL A 160 -1.89 -19.92 12.18
N LEU A 161 -2.75 -20.92 11.99
CA LEU A 161 -4.16 -20.70 11.70
C LEU A 161 -4.92 -20.40 13.00
N LYS A 162 -5.46 -19.19 13.13
CA LYS A 162 -6.31 -18.78 14.27
C LYS A 162 -7.65 -18.27 13.76
N HIS A 163 -8.75 -18.80 14.29
CA HIS A 163 -10.10 -18.42 13.88
C HIS A 163 -10.30 -18.45 12.35
N LYS A 164 -9.79 -19.50 11.70
CA LYS A 164 -9.81 -19.69 10.22
C LYS A 164 -9.01 -18.66 9.41
N ILE A 165 -8.17 -17.85 10.05
CA ILE A 165 -7.31 -16.85 9.41
C ILE A 165 -5.84 -17.18 9.71
N TRP A 166 -5.00 -17.18 8.68
CA TRP A 166 -3.57 -17.41 8.85
C TRP A 166 -2.89 -16.17 9.41
N ARG A 167 -2.08 -16.35 10.44
CA ARG A 167 -1.37 -15.25 11.12
C ARG A 167 0.09 -15.60 11.38
N VAL A 168 0.97 -14.63 11.15
CA VAL A 168 2.37 -14.66 11.54
C VAL A 168 2.45 -14.60 13.07
N LYS A 169 3.09 -15.62 13.67
CA LYS A 169 3.16 -15.88 15.12
C LYS A 169 1.80 -15.83 15.84
N GLY A 170 0.70 -16.02 15.10
CA GLY A 170 -0.65 -15.91 15.65
C GLY A 170 -1.07 -14.48 16.05
N LEU A 171 -0.37 -13.45 15.57
CA LEU A 171 -0.61 -12.04 15.94
C LEU A 171 -1.12 -11.22 14.75
N ILE A 172 -0.40 -11.19 13.63
CA ILE A 172 -0.65 -10.30 12.48
C ILE A 172 -0.78 -11.10 11.18
N GLN A 173 -1.47 -10.57 10.16
CA GLN A 173 -1.66 -11.24 8.88
C GLN A 173 -0.57 -10.93 7.85
N VAL A 174 0.11 -9.80 7.96
CA VAL A 174 1.19 -9.44 7.03
C VAL A 174 2.53 -10.04 7.46
N SER A 175 3.38 -10.38 6.51
CA SER A 175 4.78 -10.81 6.73
C SER A 175 5.78 -9.67 6.61
N ARG A 176 5.34 -8.51 6.11
CA ARG A 176 6.15 -7.31 5.93
C ARG A 176 5.39 -6.08 6.41
N SER A 177 6.07 -5.18 7.10
CA SER A 177 5.49 -3.93 7.59
C SER A 177 6.56 -2.86 7.82
N ILE A 178 6.15 -1.60 7.93
CA ILE A 178 6.94 -0.55 8.56
C ILE A 178 6.40 -0.36 9.98
N GLY A 179 7.28 -0.26 10.99
CA GLY A 179 6.86 -0.33 12.39
C GLY A 179 7.00 -1.74 12.97
N ASP A 180 6.06 -2.16 13.82
CA ASP A 180 6.04 -3.47 14.50
C ASP A 180 7.38 -3.89 15.10
N ALA A 181 8.07 -2.94 15.73
CA ALA A 181 9.43 -3.14 16.22
C ALA A 181 9.54 -4.36 17.17
N TYR A 182 8.46 -4.69 17.88
CA TYR A 182 8.35 -5.83 18.78
C TYR A 182 8.38 -7.22 18.09
N LEU A 183 8.20 -7.28 16.76
CA LEU A 183 8.37 -8.48 15.93
C LEU A 183 9.67 -8.46 15.12
N LYS A 184 10.41 -7.36 15.19
CA LYS A 184 11.68 -7.19 14.47
C LYS A 184 12.85 -7.30 15.43
N LYS A 185 12.80 -6.67 16.59
CA LYS A 185 13.85 -6.77 17.60
C LYS A 185 13.28 -7.28 18.92
N ALA A 186 13.90 -8.34 19.44
CA ALA A 186 13.48 -8.96 20.70
C ALA A 186 13.50 -7.97 21.88
N GLU A 187 14.38 -6.96 21.84
CA GLU A 187 14.48 -5.89 22.84
C GLU A 187 13.21 -5.03 22.98
N PHE A 188 12.33 -5.02 21.98
CA PHE A 188 11.03 -4.34 22.02
C PHE A 188 9.87 -5.27 22.37
N ASN A 189 10.10 -6.59 22.47
CA ASN A 189 9.10 -7.57 22.90
C ASN A 189 9.03 -7.67 24.44
N ARG A 190 8.89 -6.53 25.11
CA ARG A 190 8.82 -6.41 26.57
C ARG A 190 7.98 -5.20 26.95
N GLU A 191 7.79 -4.99 28.25
CA GLU A 191 7.10 -3.80 28.74
C GLU A 191 7.77 -2.51 28.21
N PRO A 192 6.99 -1.49 27.80
CA PRO A 192 5.56 -1.28 28.07
C PRO A 192 4.57 -1.95 27.10
N LEU A 193 5.01 -2.85 26.19
CA LEU A 193 4.12 -3.52 25.25
C LEU A 193 3.05 -4.38 25.95
N LEU A 194 1.79 -4.22 25.53
CA LEU A 194 0.67 -4.99 26.09
C LEU A 194 0.92 -6.50 25.94
N PRO A 195 0.62 -7.32 26.98
CA PRO A 195 0.86 -8.76 26.96
C PRO A 195 0.33 -9.48 25.72
N ARG A 196 -0.82 -9.04 25.17
CA ARG A 196 -1.45 -9.63 23.98
C ARG A 196 -0.60 -9.54 22.70
N PHE A 197 0.35 -8.61 22.64
CA PHE A 197 1.28 -8.44 21.50
C PHE A 197 2.66 -9.05 21.77
N ARG A 198 2.94 -9.48 23.00
CA ARG A 198 4.22 -10.10 23.36
C ARG A 198 4.28 -11.56 22.91
N LEU A 199 5.44 -11.96 22.42
CA LEU A 199 5.75 -13.34 22.10
C LEU A 199 6.29 -14.03 23.36
N PRO A 200 5.80 -15.23 23.73
CA PRO A 200 6.20 -15.88 24.98
C PRO A 200 7.64 -16.42 24.94
N LYS A 201 8.19 -16.64 23.74
CA LYS A 201 9.55 -17.13 23.52
C LYS A 201 10.38 -16.09 22.79
N PRO A 202 11.66 -15.88 23.18
CA PRO A 202 12.59 -15.06 22.41
C PRO A 202 12.72 -15.57 20.97
N PHE A 203 12.96 -14.64 20.05
CA PHE A 203 13.22 -14.93 18.64
C PHE A 203 14.58 -14.36 18.24
N LEU A 204 15.35 -15.13 17.46
CA LEU A 204 16.68 -14.74 17.00
C LEU A 204 16.64 -14.17 15.57
N LYS A 205 15.70 -14.63 14.74
CA LYS A 205 15.46 -14.09 13.39
C LYS A 205 14.30 -13.09 13.44
N LEU A 206 14.39 -12.03 12.63
CA LEU A 206 13.32 -11.04 12.44
C LEU A 206 12.04 -11.77 12.00
N VAL A 207 10.93 -11.61 12.73
CA VAL A 207 9.65 -12.27 12.38
C VAL A 207 8.98 -11.56 11.20
N LEU A 208 9.11 -10.23 11.13
CA LEU A 208 8.61 -9.41 10.03
C LEU A 208 9.76 -8.74 9.29
N SER A 209 9.61 -8.66 7.98
CA SER A 209 10.52 -7.89 7.13
C SER A 209 10.07 -6.42 7.04
N SER A 210 11.01 -5.50 6.83
CA SER A 210 10.70 -4.13 6.39
C SER A 210 11.06 -3.90 4.92
N GLU A 211 11.52 -4.95 4.23
CA GLU A 211 11.97 -4.92 2.84
C GLU A 211 10.78 -4.70 1.91
N PRO A 212 10.75 -3.61 1.12
CA PRO A 212 9.69 -3.42 0.15
C PRO A 212 9.81 -4.45 -0.98
N LEU A 213 8.70 -4.71 -1.67
CA LEU A 213 8.72 -5.30 -3.00
C LEU A 213 8.56 -4.16 -4.00
N ILE A 214 9.54 -4.01 -4.89
CA ILE A 214 9.57 -2.95 -5.89
C ILE A 214 9.34 -3.57 -7.27
N SER A 215 8.49 -2.94 -8.06
CA SER A 215 8.25 -3.29 -9.45
C SER A 215 8.19 -2.03 -10.31
N VAL A 216 8.68 -2.16 -11.55
CA VAL A 216 8.70 -1.06 -12.52
C VAL A 216 7.87 -1.44 -13.73
N HIS A 217 6.86 -0.62 -14.03
CA HIS A 217 5.96 -0.82 -15.17
C HIS A 217 6.03 0.38 -16.11
N LYS A 218 6.29 0.11 -17.38
CA LYS A 218 6.22 1.13 -18.43
C LYS A 218 4.77 1.31 -18.85
N LEU A 219 4.25 2.54 -18.72
CA LEU A 219 2.91 2.86 -19.20
C LEU A 219 2.87 2.89 -20.73
N HIS A 220 1.77 2.36 -21.27
CA HIS A 220 1.45 2.34 -22.68
C HIS A 220 0.21 3.20 -22.97
N PRO A 221 0.04 3.71 -24.21
CA PRO A 221 -1.13 4.54 -24.57
C PRO A 221 -2.49 3.86 -24.38
N GLU A 222 -2.53 2.53 -24.29
CA GLU A 222 -3.75 1.75 -24.06
C GLU A 222 -4.10 1.63 -22.56
N ASP A 223 -3.18 1.98 -21.65
CA ASP A 223 -3.44 1.98 -20.20
C ASP A 223 -4.40 3.11 -19.83
N GLN A 224 -5.53 2.77 -19.20
CA GLN A 224 -6.63 3.73 -19.01
C GLN A 224 -6.53 4.54 -17.71
N PHE A 225 -6.20 3.87 -16.60
CA PHE A 225 -6.11 4.46 -15.27
C PHE A 225 -5.42 3.51 -14.30
N LEU A 226 -4.99 4.02 -13.15
CA LEU A 226 -4.45 3.25 -12.03
C LEU A 226 -5.39 3.39 -10.82
N ILE A 227 -5.60 2.31 -10.08
CA ILE A 227 -6.32 2.33 -8.80
C ILE A 227 -5.34 1.94 -7.69
N PHE A 228 -5.22 2.81 -6.69
CA PHE A 228 -4.48 2.55 -5.45
C PHE A 228 -5.48 2.51 -4.29
N ALA A 229 -5.43 1.46 -3.48
CA ALA A 229 -6.29 1.34 -2.29
C ALA A 229 -5.69 0.35 -1.29
N SER A 230 -6.07 0.50 -0.01
CA SER A 230 -5.78 -0.46 1.05
C SER A 230 -6.65 -1.72 0.91
N ASP A 231 -6.31 -2.76 1.68
CA ASP A 231 -7.05 -4.02 1.75
C ASP A 231 -8.54 -3.80 2.07
N GLY A 232 -8.88 -2.76 2.84
CA GLY A 232 -10.24 -2.38 3.17
C GLY A 232 -11.15 -2.17 1.95
N LEU A 233 -10.60 -1.86 0.77
CA LEU A 233 -11.34 -1.88 -0.50
C LEU A 233 -11.40 -3.30 -1.09
N TRP A 234 -10.25 -3.94 -1.22
CA TRP A 234 -10.06 -5.21 -1.95
C TRP A 234 -10.65 -6.44 -1.25
N GLU A 235 -10.89 -6.37 0.06
CA GLU A 235 -11.64 -7.39 0.82
C GLU A 235 -13.13 -7.47 0.40
N HIS A 236 -13.63 -6.45 -0.29
CA HIS A 236 -15.04 -6.31 -0.64
C HIS A 236 -15.30 -6.19 -2.15
N LEU A 237 -14.32 -5.74 -2.92
CA LEU A 237 -14.38 -5.63 -4.38
C LEU A 237 -13.24 -6.41 -5.02
N SER A 238 -13.57 -7.22 -6.02
CA SER A 238 -12.56 -7.75 -6.94
C SER A 238 -11.99 -6.63 -7.83
N ASN A 239 -10.79 -6.85 -8.35
CA ASN A 239 -10.12 -5.91 -9.26
C ASN A 239 -11.02 -5.52 -10.43
N GLN A 240 -11.72 -6.49 -11.03
CA GLN A 240 -12.62 -6.24 -12.16
C GLN A 240 -13.90 -5.51 -11.75
N GLU A 241 -14.48 -5.77 -10.57
CA GLU A 241 -15.61 -4.98 -10.07
C GLU A 241 -15.23 -3.50 -9.89
N ALA A 242 -14.03 -3.22 -9.35
CA ALA A 242 -13.54 -1.86 -9.21
C ALA A 242 -13.33 -1.18 -10.59
N VAL A 243 -12.70 -1.87 -11.54
CA VAL A 243 -12.55 -1.39 -12.93
C VAL A 243 -13.90 -1.12 -13.58
N ASN A 244 -14.86 -2.03 -13.42
CA ASN A 244 -16.21 -1.86 -13.96
C ASN A 244 -16.91 -0.64 -13.36
N ILE A 245 -16.72 -0.34 -12.07
CA ILE A 245 -17.24 0.90 -11.47
C ILE A 245 -16.58 2.11 -12.14
N VAL A 246 -15.26 2.14 -12.28
CA VAL A 246 -14.54 3.27 -12.89
C VAL A 246 -14.97 3.53 -14.33
N VAL A 247 -15.19 2.47 -15.11
CA VAL A 247 -15.55 2.58 -16.54
C VAL A 247 -17.01 3.01 -16.75
N ASN A 248 -17.92 2.56 -15.88
CA ASN A 248 -19.36 2.79 -16.08
C ASN A 248 -19.89 4.07 -15.43
N TYR A 249 -19.03 4.84 -14.74
CA TYR A 249 -19.44 6.06 -14.05
C TYR A 249 -18.54 7.25 -14.36
N PRO A 250 -19.03 8.49 -14.21
CA PRO A 250 -18.22 9.69 -14.40
C PRO A 250 -16.99 9.69 -13.48
N ARG A 251 -15.88 10.25 -13.99
CA ARG A 251 -14.62 10.40 -13.22
C ARG A 251 -14.80 11.26 -11.97
N TYR A 252 -15.67 12.27 -12.05
CA TYR A 252 -16.03 13.09 -10.91
C TYR A 252 -16.66 12.19 -9.82
N GLU A 253 -16.09 12.23 -8.61
CA GLU A 253 -16.49 11.42 -7.44
C GLU A 253 -16.18 9.92 -7.52
N ILE A 254 -15.38 9.46 -8.49
CA ILE A 254 -15.26 8.02 -8.74
C ILE A 254 -14.64 7.26 -7.56
N ALA A 255 -13.65 7.85 -6.87
CA ALA A 255 -13.06 7.25 -5.68
C ALA A 255 -14.08 7.16 -4.53
N ARG A 256 -14.92 8.19 -4.37
CA ARG A 256 -15.98 8.20 -3.36
C ARG A 256 -17.02 7.12 -3.64
N ARG A 257 -17.34 6.89 -4.92
CA ARG A 257 -18.26 5.82 -5.35
C ARG A 257 -17.72 4.43 -5.02
N LEU A 258 -16.44 4.18 -5.25
CA LEU A 258 -15.77 2.92 -4.86
C LEU A 258 -15.88 2.68 -3.35
N VAL A 259 -15.56 3.68 -2.55
CA VAL A 259 -15.62 3.58 -1.08
C VAL A 259 -17.05 3.39 -0.57
N LYS A 260 -18.03 4.12 -1.12
CA LYS A 260 -19.46 3.94 -0.80
C LYS A 260 -19.97 2.54 -1.19
N ALA A 261 -19.51 1.98 -2.31
CA ALA A 261 -19.87 0.61 -2.72
C ALA A 261 -19.39 -0.44 -1.72
N VAL A 262 -18.19 -0.27 -1.16
CA VAL A 262 -17.67 -1.12 -0.08
C VAL A 262 -18.48 -0.97 1.20
N HIS A 263 -18.79 0.27 1.59
CA HIS A 263 -19.62 0.52 2.78
C HIS A 263 -20.98 -0.19 2.67
N PHE A 264 -21.63 -0.10 1.50
CA PHE A 264 -22.88 -0.80 1.22
C PHE A 264 -22.74 -2.33 1.27
N LYS A 265 -21.70 -2.91 0.65
CA LYS A 265 -21.42 -4.35 0.74
C LYS A 265 -21.14 -4.82 2.17
N LYS A 266 -20.51 -3.99 3.00
CA LYS A 266 -20.28 -4.28 4.44
C LYS A 266 -21.60 -4.36 5.21
N GLN A 267 -22.55 -3.46 4.96
CA GLN A 267 -23.86 -3.48 5.60
C GLN A 267 -24.63 -4.77 5.26
N LEU A 268 -24.70 -5.13 3.97
CA LEU A 268 -25.38 -6.36 3.52
C LEU A 268 -24.79 -7.66 4.10
N ARG A 269 -23.49 -7.68 4.43
CA ARG A 269 -22.84 -8.83 5.06
C ARG A 269 -23.13 -8.94 6.56
N LYS A 270 -23.45 -7.83 7.24
CA LYS A 270 -23.82 -7.84 8.67
C LYS A 270 -25.27 -8.30 8.92
N GLU A 271 -26.10 -8.27 7.88
CA GLU A 271 -27.50 -8.70 7.92
C GLU A 271 -27.69 -10.21 7.63
N LYS A 272 -26.61 -10.95 7.38
CA LYS A 272 -26.60 -12.40 7.15
C LYS A 272 -25.88 -13.13 8.27
#